data_AF-A0AAN8GAU5-F1
#
_entry.id   AF-A0AAN8GAU5-F1
#
_cell.length_a   1.000
_cell.length_b   1.000
_cell.length_c   1.000
_cell.angle_alpha   90.00
_cell.angle_beta   90.00
_cell.angle_gamma   90.00
#
_symmetry.space_group_name_H-M   'P 1'
#
loop_
_entity.id
_entity.type
_entity.pdbx_description
1 polymer ?
#
loop_
_entity_poly.entity_id
_entity_poly.type
_entity_poly.pdbx_seq_one_letter_code
_entity_poly.pdbx_strand_id
1 'polypeptide(L)'
;MCFIIVGLINHFVLAVITEIISRWIVTRRLCYILTVLYMMRAISICLTHIPSGFHDFENDICVTPSRMADPGIEYVLKHFIQISFTFGLQRGTGQDHKLYCGDMLFSGHTTAISTSCFFLNYYTPHSLWPLKVVAISSCIFAMFCIVISRVHYSVDVVMGYWISSIIFSIYHGFCEVPHVLRPRNRPFRRLFLFWTMFE
;
A
#
# COMPACT_ATOMS: atom_id res chain seq x y z
N MET A 1 -13.04 -6.43 -8.32
CA MET A 1 -12.35 -7.59 -8.93
C MET A 1 -11.32 -7.17 -9.98
N CYS A 2 -11.66 -6.29 -10.94
CA CYS A 2 -10.71 -5.83 -11.97
C CYS A 2 -9.40 -5.26 -11.41
N PHE A 3 -9.45 -4.37 -10.40
CA PHE A 3 -8.25 -3.82 -9.77
C PHE A 3 -7.39 -4.86 -9.03
N ILE A 4 -7.98 -5.95 -8.54
CA ILE A 4 -7.25 -7.04 -7.87
C ILE A 4 -6.43 -7.80 -8.90
N ILE A 5 -7.03 -8.13 -10.05
CA ILE A 5 -6.34 -8.85 -11.13
C ILE A 5 -5.17 -8.01 -11.66
N VAL A 6 -5.40 -6.72 -11.94
CA VAL A 6 -4.34 -5.80 -12.38
C VAL A 6 -3.23 -5.67 -11.33
N GLY A 7 -3.61 -5.60 -10.05
CA GLY A 7 -2.67 -5.60 -8.95
C GLY A 7 -1.80 -6.86 -8.91
N LEU A 8 -2.42 -8.06 -8.98
CA LEU A 8 -1.71 -9.33 -8.96
C LEU A 8 -0.72 -9.46 -10.13
N ILE A 9 -1.13 -9.05 -11.34
CA ILE A 9 -0.25 -9.05 -12.51
C ILE A 9 0.95 -8.14 -12.27
N ASN A 10 0.75 -6.90 -11.80
CA ASN A 10 1.84 -5.97 -11.53
C ASN A 10 2.82 -6.49 -10.46
N HIS A 11 2.31 -7.13 -9.40
CA HIS A 11 3.17 -7.72 -8.35
C HIS A 11 3.94 -8.93 -8.86
N PHE A 12 3.32 -9.78 -9.69
CA PHE A 12 3.99 -10.91 -10.32
C PHE A 12 5.12 -10.45 -11.24
N VAL A 13 4.86 -9.46 -12.11
CA VAL A 13 5.89 -8.89 -12.99
C VAL A 13 7.03 -8.28 -12.18
N LEU A 14 6.72 -7.58 -11.08
CA LEU A 14 7.74 -7.06 -10.19
C LEU A 14 8.61 -8.17 -9.60
N ALA A 15 8.00 -9.25 -9.09
CA ALA A 15 8.72 -10.39 -8.52
C ALA A 15 9.69 -11.02 -9.54
N VAL A 16 9.25 -11.18 -10.79
CA VAL A 16 10.10 -11.69 -11.87
C VAL A 16 11.28 -10.75 -12.14
N ILE A 17 11.04 -9.43 -12.22
CA ILE A 17 12.09 -8.44 -12.47
C ILE A 17 13.09 -8.37 -11.30
N THR A 18 12.63 -8.48 -10.05
CA THR A 18 13.52 -8.51 -8.88
C THR A 18 14.44 -9.74 -8.89
N GLU A 19 13.93 -10.89 -9.33
CA GLU A 19 14.72 -12.12 -9.46
C GLU A 19 15.81 -12.00 -10.55
N ILE A 20 15.51 -11.31 -11.65
CA ILE A 20 16.45 -11.13 -12.78
C ILE A 20 17.59 -10.17 -12.45
N ILE A 21 17.32 -9.06 -11.76
CA ILE A 21 18.30 -7.97 -11.56
C ILE A 21 19.18 -8.22 -10.34
N SER A 22 18.58 -8.36 -9.16
CA SER A 22 19.28 -8.58 -7.90
C SER A 22 18.27 -9.00 -6.84
N ARG A 23 18.24 -10.31 -6.58
CA ARG A 23 17.21 -10.98 -5.76
C ARG A 23 17.07 -10.38 -4.36
N TRP A 24 18.18 -10.01 -3.73
CA TRP A 24 18.19 -9.64 -2.31
C TRP A 24 18.16 -8.13 -2.07
N ILE A 25 18.91 -7.35 -2.85
CA ILE A 25 19.05 -5.91 -2.60
C ILE A 25 17.74 -5.20 -2.91
N VAL A 26 17.11 -5.49 -4.06
CA VAL A 26 15.87 -4.82 -4.46
C VAL A 26 14.72 -5.23 -3.56
N THR A 27 14.63 -6.52 -3.22
CA THR A 27 13.59 -7.05 -2.31
C THR A 27 13.68 -6.42 -0.93
N ARG A 28 14.87 -6.25 -0.35
CA ARG A 28 15.03 -5.54 0.94
C ARG A 28 14.52 -4.09 0.86
N ARG A 29 14.82 -3.37 -0.22
CA ARG A 29 14.35 -1.99 -0.44
C ARG A 29 12.84 -1.92 -0.55
N LEU A 30 12.25 -2.87 -1.29
CA LEU A 30 10.79 -3.01 -1.45
C LEU A 30 10.12 -3.28 -0.10
N CYS A 31 10.60 -4.28 0.65
CA CYS A 31 10.07 -4.61 1.97
C CYS A 31 10.14 -3.42 2.93
N TYR A 32 11.25 -2.69 2.94
CA TYR A 32 11.41 -1.49 3.77
C TYR A 32 10.38 -0.40 3.41
N ILE A 33 10.28 -0.02 2.14
CA ILE A 33 9.34 1.01 1.68
C ILE A 33 7.89 0.60 1.98
N LEU A 34 7.52 -0.66 1.70
CA LEU A 34 6.19 -1.17 2.01
C LEU A 34 5.93 -1.12 3.53
N THR A 35 6.87 -1.53 4.35
CA THR A 35 6.72 -1.50 5.83
C THR A 35 6.42 -0.10 6.32
N VAL A 36 7.17 0.91 5.85
CA VAL A 36 6.94 2.31 6.20
C VAL A 36 5.55 2.78 5.76
N LEU A 37 5.14 2.49 4.52
CA LEU A 37 3.83 2.89 4.00
C LEU A 37 2.67 2.23 4.74
N TYR A 38 2.78 0.94 5.07
CA TYR A 38 1.75 0.22 5.84
C TYR A 38 1.73 0.62 7.33
N MET A 39 2.87 1.02 7.90
CA MET A 39 2.91 1.60 9.24
C MET A 39 2.21 2.95 9.27
N MET A 40 2.47 3.82 8.28
CA MET A 40 1.74 5.10 8.13
C MET A 40 0.24 4.86 8.00
N ARG A 41 -0.18 3.85 7.22
CA ARG A 41 -1.59 3.44 7.11
C ARG A 41 -2.20 3.06 8.45
N ALA A 42 -1.51 2.23 9.23
CA ALA A 42 -1.99 1.80 10.54
C ALA A 42 -2.20 3.01 11.46
N ILE A 43 -1.24 3.95 11.47
CA ILE A 43 -1.35 5.19 12.24
C ILE A 43 -2.54 6.03 11.76
N SER A 44 -2.74 6.19 10.45
CA SER A 44 -3.89 6.93 9.91
C SER A 44 -5.21 6.34 10.37
N ILE A 45 -5.38 5.02 10.30
CA ILE A 45 -6.61 4.33 10.76
C ILE A 45 -6.85 4.57 12.26
N CYS A 46 -5.80 4.59 13.09
CA CYS A 46 -5.94 4.88 14.52
C CYS A 46 -6.31 6.33 14.82
N LEU A 47 -5.94 7.28 13.95
CA LEU A 47 -6.12 8.71 14.19
C LEU A 47 -7.37 9.30 13.54
N THR A 48 -7.90 8.67 12.49
CA THR A 48 -9.02 9.22 11.71
C THR A 48 -10.29 8.39 11.86
N HIS A 49 -11.38 9.07 12.20
CA HIS A 49 -12.73 8.51 12.23
C HIS A 49 -13.62 9.15 11.13
N ILE A 50 -13.46 8.76 9.86
CA ILE A 50 -14.18 9.32 8.68
C ILE A 50 -15.12 8.27 8.08
N PRO A 51 -16.43 8.52 7.99
CA PRO A 51 -17.42 7.52 7.55
C PRO A 51 -17.10 6.93 6.18
N SER A 52 -17.50 5.67 6.00
CA SER A 52 -17.23 4.91 4.78
C SER A 52 -17.85 5.56 3.52
N GLY A 53 -17.31 5.27 2.33
CA GLY A 53 -17.82 5.81 1.06
C GLY A 53 -19.18 5.25 0.62
N PHE A 54 -19.72 4.28 1.34
CA PHE A 54 -20.97 3.61 1.02
C PHE A 54 -22.14 4.26 1.78
N HIS A 55 -22.65 5.39 1.31
CA HIS A 55 -23.77 6.07 1.99
C HIS A 55 -25.12 5.34 1.87
N ASP A 56 -25.39 4.65 0.75
CA ASP A 56 -26.74 4.12 0.46
C ASP A 56 -26.94 2.64 0.85
N PHE A 57 -25.87 1.87 1.05
CA PHE A 57 -25.91 0.41 1.30
C PHE A 57 -25.04 -0.04 2.48
N GLU A 58 -24.68 0.90 3.37
CA GLU A 58 -23.80 0.63 4.51
C GLU A 58 -24.30 -0.55 5.36
N ASN A 59 -25.60 -0.60 5.65
CA ASN A 59 -26.16 -1.62 6.55
C ASN A 59 -26.23 -3.03 5.95
N ASP A 60 -26.27 -3.16 4.62
CA ASP A 60 -26.34 -4.46 3.93
C ASP A 60 -24.96 -5.04 3.64
N ILE A 61 -24.00 -4.16 3.37
CA ILE A 61 -22.65 -4.53 2.92
C ILE A 61 -21.67 -4.59 4.08
N CYS A 62 -21.87 -3.77 5.11
CA CYS A 62 -20.88 -3.60 6.17
C CYS A 62 -21.17 -4.50 7.38
N VAL A 63 -20.11 -5.01 8.00
CA VAL A 63 -20.22 -5.68 9.30
C VAL A 63 -20.63 -4.64 10.35
N THR A 64 -21.76 -4.89 11.02
CA THR A 64 -22.24 -4.02 12.10
C THR A 64 -21.21 -3.98 13.24
N PRO A 65 -20.86 -2.79 13.79
CA PRO A 65 -19.92 -2.69 14.89
C PRO A 65 -20.39 -3.51 16.08
N SER A 66 -19.49 -4.30 16.68
CA SER A 66 -19.81 -5.03 17.92
C SER A 66 -20.12 -4.01 19.01
N ARG A 67 -21.34 -4.03 19.56
CA ARG A 67 -21.78 -3.15 20.67
C ARG A 67 -21.10 -3.48 22.02
N MET A 68 -20.16 -4.42 22.04
CA MET A 68 -19.44 -4.83 23.24
C MET A 68 -18.32 -3.82 23.50
N ALA A 69 -18.42 -3.10 24.62
CA ALA A 69 -17.46 -2.05 25.01
C ALA A 69 -16.06 -2.62 25.32
N ASP A 70 -15.96 -3.90 25.71
CA ASP A 70 -14.71 -4.61 25.97
C ASP A 70 -14.71 -5.98 25.24
N PRO A 71 -14.19 -6.07 24.00
CA PRO A 71 -13.92 -7.36 23.39
C PRO A 71 -12.74 -8.02 24.13
N GLY A 72 -12.96 -9.22 24.68
CA GLY A 72 -11.88 -10.00 25.30
C GLY A 72 -10.70 -10.21 24.34
N ILE A 73 -9.48 -10.33 24.89
CA ILE A 73 -8.21 -10.47 24.12
C ILE A 73 -8.31 -11.59 23.07
N GLU A 74 -9.00 -12.68 23.39
CA GLU A 74 -9.22 -13.81 22.48
C GLU A 74 -10.00 -13.42 21.22
N TYR A 75 -11.00 -12.54 21.34
CA TYR A 75 -11.77 -12.05 20.21
C TYR A 75 -10.90 -11.19 19.29
N VAL A 76 -10.10 -10.29 19.87
CA VAL A 76 -9.14 -9.44 19.14
C VAL A 76 -8.10 -10.29 18.42
N LEU A 77 -7.52 -11.28 19.10
CA LEU A 77 -6.51 -12.18 18.53
C LEU A 77 -7.08 -12.99 17.36
N LYS A 78 -8.29 -13.54 17.50
CA LYS A 78 -8.96 -14.29 16.43
C LYS A 78 -9.20 -13.42 15.19
N HIS A 79 -9.65 -12.18 15.37
CA HIS A 79 -9.85 -11.24 14.28
C HIS A 79 -8.53 -10.83 13.63
N PHE A 80 -7.50 -10.57 14.43
CA PHE A 80 -6.15 -10.27 13.93
C PHE A 80 -5.61 -11.41 13.07
N ILE A 81 -5.74 -12.66 13.54
CA ILE A 81 -5.32 -13.86 12.80
C ILE A 81 -6.12 -13.99 11.49
N GLN A 82 -7.44 -13.81 11.53
CA GLN A 82 -8.28 -13.90 10.33
C GLN A 82 -7.92 -12.84 9.27
N ILE A 83 -7.68 -11.61 9.69
CA ILE A 83 -7.25 -10.52 8.79
C ILE A 83 -5.85 -10.80 8.22
N SER A 84 -4.95 -11.34 9.05
CA SER A 84 -3.60 -11.73 8.64
C SER A 84 -3.62 -12.80 7.56
N PHE A 85 -4.45 -13.85 7.71
CA PHE A 85 -4.61 -14.89 6.69
C PHE A 85 -5.24 -14.38 5.38
N THR A 86 -6.03 -13.31 5.45
CA THR A 86 -6.64 -12.71 4.26
C THR A 86 -5.70 -11.69 3.59
N PHE A 87 -4.43 -11.62 4.00
CA PHE A 87 -3.41 -10.69 3.47
C PHE A 87 -3.90 -9.23 3.42
N GLY A 88 -4.74 -8.83 4.37
CA GLY A 88 -5.29 -7.47 4.44
C GLY A 88 -6.41 -7.16 3.44
N LEU A 89 -6.96 -8.16 2.73
CA LEU A 89 -8.22 -8.01 1.99
C LEU A 89 -9.38 -7.89 2.99
N GLN A 90 -10.19 -6.85 2.87
CA GLN A 90 -11.36 -6.62 3.74
C GLN A 90 -12.58 -7.49 3.43
N ARG A 91 -12.39 -8.65 2.78
CA ARG A 91 -13.49 -9.56 2.50
C ARG A 91 -13.78 -10.36 3.77
N GLY A 92 -14.95 -10.17 4.37
CA GLY A 92 -15.39 -11.01 5.47
C GLY A 92 -15.41 -12.48 5.03
N THR A 93 -14.70 -13.33 5.77
CA THR A 93 -14.59 -14.77 5.52
C THR A 93 -15.81 -15.57 6.02
N GLY A 94 -16.92 -14.89 6.31
CA GLY A 94 -18.18 -15.49 6.77
C GLY A 94 -19.17 -15.75 5.62
N GLN A 95 -20.21 -16.57 5.88
CA GLN A 95 -21.23 -16.95 4.90
C GLN A 95 -21.95 -15.76 4.24
N ASP A 96 -21.95 -14.59 4.88
CA ASP A 96 -22.70 -13.40 4.45
C ASP A 96 -21.92 -12.41 3.56
N HIS A 97 -20.67 -12.69 3.16
CA HIS A 97 -19.91 -11.81 2.24
C HIS A 97 -19.76 -10.32 2.66
N LYS A 98 -20.05 -9.98 3.92
CA LYS A 98 -20.00 -8.60 4.42
C LYS A 98 -18.55 -8.08 4.45
N LEU A 99 -18.38 -6.82 4.08
CA LEU A 99 -17.11 -6.10 4.05
C LEU A 99 -16.89 -5.38 5.40
N TYR A 100 -15.63 -5.24 5.79
CA TYR A 100 -15.28 -4.34 6.89
C TYR A 100 -15.28 -2.90 6.36
N CYS A 101 -16.40 -2.21 6.49
CA CYS A 101 -16.48 -0.78 6.17
C CYS A 101 -15.91 0.00 7.33
N GLY A 102 -14.59 0.19 7.28
CA GLY A 102 -13.86 1.05 8.19
C GLY A 102 -13.09 2.07 7.38
N ASP A 103 -12.73 3.14 8.06
CA ASP A 103 -12.19 4.35 7.48
C ASP A 103 -10.85 4.06 6.80
N MET A 104 -10.70 4.56 5.57
CA MET A 104 -9.59 4.21 4.70
C MET A 104 -9.04 5.44 3.98
N LEU A 105 -8.70 6.49 4.73
CA LEU A 105 -7.95 7.65 4.18
C LEU A 105 -6.72 7.20 3.36
N PHE A 106 -6.20 6.00 3.67
CA PHE A 106 -5.11 5.37 2.95
C PHE A 106 -5.47 3.99 2.37
N SER A 107 -5.76 3.96 1.06
CA SER A 107 -6.06 2.72 0.32
C SER A 107 -4.81 1.85 0.13
N GLY A 108 -4.76 0.72 0.84
CA GLY A 108 -3.64 -0.23 0.75
C GLY A 108 -3.43 -0.81 -0.65
N HIS A 109 -4.52 -0.99 -1.42
CA HIS A 109 -4.44 -1.45 -2.81
C HIS A 109 -3.75 -0.42 -3.71
N THR A 110 -4.13 0.85 -3.58
CA THR A 110 -3.53 1.93 -4.35
C THR A 110 -2.04 2.07 -4.03
N THR A 111 -1.68 2.01 -2.75
CA THR A 111 -0.29 2.07 -2.29
C THR A 111 0.55 0.92 -2.83
N ALA A 112 0.04 -0.32 -2.77
CA ALA A 112 0.74 -1.51 -3.27
C ALA A 112 0.95 -1.45 -4.80
N ILE A 113 -0.09 -1.07 -5.55
CA ILE A 113 -0.04 -0.95 -7.02
C ILE A 113 0.90 0.19 -7.44
N SER A 114 0.78 1.36 -6.80
CA SER A 114 1.62 2.53 -7.09
C SER A 114 3.09 2.25 -6.81
N THR A 115 3.39 1.67 -5.63
CA THR A 115 4.75 1.29 -5.26
C THR A 115 5.32 0.29 -6.25
N SER A 116 4.56 -0.75 -6.61
CA SER A 116 4.99 -1.73 -7.61
C SER A 116 5.29 -1.09 -8.97
N CYS A 117 4.45 -0.15 -9.41
CA CYS A 117 4.66 0.60 -10.64
C CYS A 117 5.94 1.45 -10.60
N PHE A 118 6.21 2.14 -9.49
CA PHE A 118 7.43 2.93 -9.34
C PHE A 118 8.69 2.07 -9.36
N PHE A 119 8.67 0.93 -8.68
CA PHE A 119 9.77 -0.04 -8.72
C PHE A 119 9.99 -0.60 -10.12
N LEU A 120 8.92 -1.01 -10.81
CA LEU A 120 9.00 -1.47 -12.19
C LEU A 120 9.60 -0.38 -13.09
N ASN A 121 9.15 0.87 -12.97
CA ASN A 121 9.66 1.96 -13.79
C ASN A 121 11.14 2.29 -13.52
N TYR A 122 11.58 2.19 -12.26
CA TYR A 122 12.94 2.55 -11.84
C TYR A 122 13.97 1.45 -12.11
N TYR A 123 13.65 0.19 -11.79
CA TYR A 123 14.60 -0.92 -11.93
C TYR A 123 14.60 -1.53 -13.33
N THR A 124 13.55 -1.35 -14.14
CA THR A 124 13.51 -1.91 -15.50
C THR A 124 14.53 -1.20 -16.43
N PRO A 125 15.42 -1.94 -17.10
CA PRO A 125 16.42 -1.37 -18.01
C PRO A 125 15.75 -0.71 -19.22
N HIS A 126 16.43 0.29 -19.81
CA HIS A 126 15.91 1.04 -20.96
C HIS A 126 15.56 0.16 -22.18
N SER A 127 16.22 -1.00 -22.32
CA SER A 127 15.92 -1.97 -23.38
C SER A 127 14.47 -2.49 -23.33
N LEU A 128 13.87 -2.56 -22.13
CA LEU A 128 12.50 -3.03 -21.91
C LEU A 128 11.51 -1.86 -21.76
N TRP A 129 11.65 -0.82 -22.58
CA TRP A 129 10.75 0.34 -22.57
C TRP A 129 9.25 0.01 -22.72
N PRO A 130 8.81 -1.01 -23.49
CA PRO A 130 7.38 -1.30 -23.62
C PRO A 130 6.79 -1.77 -22.30
N LEU A 131 7.57 -2.51 -21.50
CA LEU A 131 7.15 -3.00 -20.18
C LEU A 131 6.87 -1.82 -19.24
N LYS A 132 7.67 -0.76 -19.32
CA LYS A 132 7.49 0.47 -18.53
C LYS A 132 6.18 1.16 -18.88
N VAL A 133 5.88 1.29 -20.18
CA VAL A 133 4.64 1.91 -20.65
C VAL A 133 3.42 1.09 -20.23
N VAL A 134 3.50 -0.23 -20.33
CA VAL A 134 2.43 -1.13 -19.88
C VAL A 134 2.22 -1.02 -18.38
N ALA A 135 3.29 -0.99 -17.58
CA ALA A 135 3.20 -0.85 -16.12
C ALA A 135 2.57 0.49 -15.68
N ILE A 136 2.95 1.60 -16.34
CA ILE A 136 2.36 2.92 -16.07
C ILE A 136 0.89 2.93 -16.47
N SER A 137 0.57 2.41 -17.65
CA SER A 137 -0.81 2.35 -18.15
C SER A 137 -1.70 1.48 -17.26
N SER A 138 -1.20 0.32 -16.81
CA SER A 138 -1.91 -0.58 -15.92
C SER A 138 -2.14 0.05 -14.54
N CYS A 139 -1.18 0.84 -14.04
CA CYS A 139 -1.31 1.57 -12.78
C CYS A 139 -2.42 2.64 -12.85
N ILE A 140 -2.42 3.47 -13.91
CA ILE A 140 -3.46 4.47 -14.14
C ILE A 140 -4.83 3.81 -14.27
N PHE A 141 -4.93 2.75 -15.07
CA PHE A 141 -6.16 2.00 -15.25
C PHE A 141 -6.66 1.40 -13.91
N ALA A 142 -5.77 0.85 -13.10
CA ALA A 142 -6.12 0.33 -11.78
C ALA A 142 -6.67 1.42 -10.84
N MET A 143 -6.07 2.61 -10.84
CA MET A 143 -6.57 3.75 -10.05
C MET A 143 -8.00 4.13 -10.48
N PHE A 144 -8.26 4.21 -11.79
CA PHE A 144 -9.62 4.44 -12.30
C PHE A 144 -10.59 3.35 -11.87
N CYS A 145 -10.21 2.07 -11.96
CA CYS A 145 -11.03 0.96 -11.50
C CYS A 145 -11.34 1.03 -9.99
N ILE A 146 -10.39 1.49 -9.17
CA ILE A 146 -10.59 1.66 -7.72
C ILE A 146 -11.60 2.78 -7.47
N VAL A 147 -11.47 3.94 -8.12
CA VAL A 147 -12.41 5.06 -7.97
C VAL A 147 -13.82 4.66 -8.44
N ILE A 148 -13.94 3.98 -9.59
CA ILE A 148 -15.22 3.50 -10.13
C ILE A 148 -15.88 2.49 -9.19
N SER A 149 -15.09 1.68 -8.48
CA SER A 149 -15.64 0.69 -7.55
C SER A 149 -16.38 1.31 -6.36
N ARG A 150 -16.23 2.63 -6.13
CA ARG A 150 -16.82 3.38 -5.00
C ARG A 150 -16.44 2.83 -3.62
N VAL A 151 -15.50 1.87 -3.55
CA VAL A 151 -14.99 1.29 -2.30
C VAL A 151 -14.17 2.31 -1.50
N HIS A 152 -13.50 3.21 -2.20
CA HIS A 152 -12.66 4.27 -1.62
C HIS A 152 -13.08 5.63 -2.16
N TYR A 153 -12.89 6.67 -1.36
CA TYR A 153 -13.00 8.03 -1.87
C TYR A 153 -11.87 8.29 -2.87
N SER A 154 -12.12 9.15 -3.85
CA SER A 154 -11.08 9.59 -4.79
C SER A 154 -9.89 10.23 -4.07
N VAL A 155 -10.14 10.89 -2.93
CA VAL A 155 -9.11 11.46 -2.06
C VAL A 155 -8.17 10.37 -1.54
N ASP A 156 -8.67 9.21 -1.12
CA ASP A 156 -7.86 8.10 -0.59
C ASP A 156 -6.89 7.55 -1.65
N VAL A 157 -7.33 7.53 -2.92
CA VAL A 157 -6.53 7.10 -4.06
C VAL A 157 -5.42 8.11 -4.35
N VAL A 158 -5.75 9.40 -4.37
CA VAL A 158 -4.77 10.48 -4.62
C VAL A 158 -3.74 10.54 -3.50
N MET A 159 -4.19 10.49 -2.24
CA MET A 159 -3.31 10.52 -1.07
C MET A 159 -2.39 9.29 -1.04
N GLY A 160 -2.93 8.09 -1.31
CA GLY A 160 -2.15 6.87 -1.41
C GLY A 160 -1.04 6.97 -2.47
N TYR A 161 -1.37 7.49 -3.66
CA TYR A 161 -0.39 7.71 -4.73
C TYR A 161 0.68 8.74 -4.34
N TRP A 162 0.30 9.89 -3.78
CA TRP A 162 1.24 10.95 -3.41
C TRP A 162 2.21 10.52 -2.31
N ILE A 163 1.70 9.91 -1.24
CA ILE A 163 2.55 9.44 -0.15
C ILE A 163 3.49 8.34 -0.65
N SER A 164 3.00 7.41 -1.47
CA SER A 164 3.85 6.37 -2.08
C SER A 164 4.96 6.99 -2.93
N SER A 165 4.64 8.00 -3.75
CA SER A 165 5.62 8.71 -4.58
C SER A 165 6.66 9.43 -3.74
N ILE A 166 6.24 10.16 -2.70
CA ILE A 166 7.14 10.92 -1.82
C ILE A 166 8.10 9.99 -1.10
N ILE A 167 7.59 8.91 -0.49
CA ILE A 167 8.42 7.93 0.24
C ILE A 167 9.39 7.25 -0.72
N PHE A 168 8.94 6.85 -1.91
CA PHE A 168 9.79 6.24 -2.93
C PHE A 168 10.93 7.18 -3.37
N SER A 169 10.61 8.44 -3.65
CA SER A 169 11.58 9.46 -4.07
C SER A 169 12.58 9.81 -2.97
N ILE A 170 12.12 9.99 -1.73
CA ILE A 170 13.00 10.23 -0.58
C ILE A 170 13.95 9.04 -0.39
N TYR A 171 13.44 7.82 -0.48
CA TYR A 171 14.24 6.63 -0.27
C TYR A 171 15.33 6.47 -1.32
N HIS A 172 14.99 6.58 -2.60
CA HIS A 172 15.97 6.42 -3.69
C HIS A 172 16.93 7.61 -3.75
N GLY A 173 16.47 8.84 -3.50
CA GLY A 173 17.35 10.00 -3.36
C GLY A 173 18.37 9.85 -2.23
N PHE A 174 18.03 9.16 -1.14
CA PHE A 174 18.98 8.81 -0.10
C PHE A 174 19.98 7.73 -0.53
N CYS A 175 19.54 6.75 -1.33
CA CYS A 175 20.42 5.71 -1.87
C CYS A 175 21.45 6.25 -2.86
N GLU A 176 21.15 7.35 -3.57
CA GLU A 176 22.07 8.01 -4.50
C GLU A 176 23.18 8.79 -3.79
N VAL A 177 22.96 9.24 -2.54
CA VAL A 177 23.97 9.97 -1.78
C VAL A 177 25.06 9.01 -1.28
N PRO A 178 26.36 9.30 -1.54
CA PRO A 178 27.46 8.50 -1.03
C PRO A 178 27.42 8.36 0.49
N HIS A 179 27.74 7.16 1.00
CA HIS A 179 27.64 6.83 2.42
C HIS A 179 28.35 7.85 3.34
N VAL A 180 29.53 8.33 2.93
CA VAL A 180 30.34 9.30 3.69
C VAL A 180 29.66 10.67 3.83
N LEU A 181 28.83 11.06 2.86
CA LEU A 181 28.17 12.37 2.83
C LEU A 181 26.78 12.36 3.49
N ARG A 182 26.23 11.17 3.71
CA ARG A 182 24.88 10.96 4.23
C ARG A 182 24.62 11.58 5.62
N PRO A 183 25.52 11.47 6.63
CA PRO A 183 25.32 12.12 7.93
C PRO A 183 25.38 13.65 7.88
N ARG A 184 26.11 14.19 6.91
CA ARG A 184 26.30 15.64 6.73
C ARG A 184 25.12 16.31 6.04
N ASN A 185 24.24 15.52 5.44
CA ASN A 185 23.14 15.99 4.62
C ASN A 185 21.95 16.42 5.48
N ARG A 186 21.89 17.72 5.79
CA ARG A 186 20.88 18.35 6.67
C ARG A 186 19.40 18.05 6.34
N PRO A 187 18.93 17.99 5.07
CA PRO A 187 17.52 17.74 4.80
C PRO A 187 17.09 16.33 5.22
N PHE A 188 17.95 15.33 5.03
CA PHE A 188 17.65 13.96 5.42
C PHE A 188 17.61 13.82 6.96
N ARG A 189 18.46 14.51 7.71
CA ARG A 189 18.49 14.46 9.18
C ARG A 189 17.19 14.87 9.86
N ARG A 190 16.32 15.65 9.19
CA ARG A 190 15.03 16.10 9.74
C ARG A 190 13.89 15.11 9.50
N LEU A 191 14.06 14.14 8.60
CA LEU A 191 13.05 13.14 8.34
C LEU A 191 13.13 12.07 9.43
N PHE A 192 12.01 11.77 10.10
CA PHE A 192 11.95 10.70 11.11
C PHE A 192 12.44 9.34 10.56
N LEU A 193 12.18 9.08 9.27
CA LEU A 193 12.64 7.90 8.54
C LEU A 193 14.16 7.79 8.43
N PHE A 194 14.91 8.89 8.55
CA PHE A 194 16.36 8.88 8.50
C PHE A 194 17.00 7.97 9.54
N TRP A 195 16.43 7.92 10.75
CA TRP A 195 16.92 7.08 11.84
C TRP A 195 16.75 5.59 11.56
N THR A 196 15.77 5.20 10.74
CA THR A 196 15.52 3.80 10.38
C THR A 196 16.20 3.38 9.07
N MET A 197 16.84 4.33 8.36
CA MET A 197 17.56 4.09 7.09
C MET A 197 19.09 3.96 7.26
N PHE A 198 19.61 4.20 8.47
CA PHE A 198 21.00 3.95 8.83
C PHE A 198 21.14 2.54 9.40
N GLU A 199 21.49 1.60 8.54
CA GLU A 199 22.15 0.33 8.90
C GLU A 199 23.31 0.10 7.94
#